data_AF-A0A7C3YSM8-F1
#
_entry.id   AF-A0A7C3YSM8-F1
#
_cell.length_a   1.000
_cell.length_b   1.000
_cell.length_c   1.000
_cell.angle_alpha   90.00
_cell.angle_beta   90.00
_cell.angle_gamma   90.00
#
_symmetry.space_group_name_H-M   'P 1'
#
loop_
_entity.id
_entity.type
_entity.pdbx_description
1 polymer ?
#
loop_
_entity_poly.entity_id
_entity_poly.type
_entity_poly.pdbx_seq_one_letter_code
_entity_poly.pdbx_strand_id
1 'polypeptide(L)'
;PSREDGSIDMIYFKEAVTEIAKTINGYKVIVDKSTVTVGKADWVREEINKYYKGEFSIVSNPEFLREGSPLEDFLEPDRIVIGVEDEIAKKIMSEIYSKINAPKVITDIRSAEMIKYAANAFLAMKISFINEIANICERVGADVQRVAEGKGLGKRIGPYFLMRELVMGGHVSQKILMGC
;
A
#
# COMPACT_ATOMS: atom_id res chain seq x y z
N PRO A 1 5.63 2.65 13.12
CA PRO A 1 4.93 3.25 14.29
C PRO A 1 4.56 4.70 13.97
N SER A 2 3.32 5.11 14.22
CA SER A 2 2.89 6.50 14.03
C SER A 2 3.20 7.32 15.28
N ARG A 3 3.54 8.61 15.10
CA ARG A 3 3.64 9.59 16.19
C ARG A 3 2.23 9.94 16.72
N GLU A 4 2.18 10.62 17.87
CA GLU A 4 0.91 11.07 18.48
C GLU A 4 0.08 12.00 17.57
N ASP A 5 0.71 12.66 16.60
CA ASP A 5 0.06 13.52 15.59
C ASP A 5 -0.40 12.76 14.33
N GLY A 6 -0.22 11.43 14.29
CA GLY A 6 -0.56 10.59 13.15
C GLY A 6 0.55 10.45 12.10
N SER A 7 1.59 11.29 12.13
CA SER A 7 2.68 11.24 11.16
C SER A 7 3.49 9.94 11.28
N ILE A 8 3.97 9.42 10.15
CA ILE A 8 4.79 8.21 10.11
C ILE A 8 6.15 8.52 10.74
N ASP A 9 6.55 7.76 11.76
CA ASP A 9 7.87 7.92 12.34
C ASP A 9 8.94 7.34 11.41
N MET A 10 9.56 8.22 10.63
CA MET A 10 10.57 7.90 9.62
C MET A 10 11.95 7.59 10.20
N ILE A 11 12.13 7.65 11.53
CA ILE A 11 13.44 7.45 12.19
C ILE A 11 13.99 6.06 11.84
N TYR A 12 13.20 5.01 12.09
CA TYR A 12 13.62 3.63 11.80
C TYR A 12 13.86 3.39 10.31
N PHE A 13 13.05 4.00 9.45
CA PHE A 13 13.23 3.90 8.00
C PHE A 13 14.55 4.55 7.57
N LYS A 14 14.84 5.75 8.08
CA LYS A 14 16.07 6.47 7.77
C LYS A 14 17.30 5.75 8.31
N GLU A 15 17.23 5.19 9.51
CA GLU A 15 18.30 4.39 10.09
C GLU A 15 18.61 3.18 9.21
N ALA A 16 17.60 2.42 8.80
CA ALA A 16 17.78 1.28 7.90
C ALA A 16 18.41 1.68 6.55
N VAL A 17 17.93 2.76 5.93
CA VAL A 17 18.49 3.26 4.67
C VAL A 17 19.95 3.71 4.86
N THR A 18 20.26 4.37 5.97
CA THR A 18 21.63 4.82 6.30
C THR A 18 22.57 3.64 6.51
N GLU A 19 22.11 2.58 7.18
CA GLU A 19 22.88 1.37 7.43
C GLU A 19 23.20 0.64 6.11
N ILE A 20 22.19 0.48 5.24
CA ILE A 20 22.39 -0.05 3.88
C ILE A 20 23.42 0.79 3.12
N ALA A 21 23.29 2.13 3.15
CA ALA A 21 24.17 3.04 2.45
C ALA A 21 25.65 2.96 2.91
N LYS A 22 25.89 2.64 4.18
CA LYS A 22 27.24 2.51 4.75
C LYS A 22 27.86 1.13 4.53
N THR A 23 27.05 0.11 4.24
CA THR A 23 27.48 -1.30 4.19
C THR A 23 27.46 -1.90 2.79
N ILE A 24 26.78 -1.26 1.84
CA ILE A 24 26.71 -1.69 0.45
C ILE A 24 28.11 -1.80 -0.17
N ASN A 25 28.41 -2.96 -0.75
CA ASN A 25 29.74 -3.34 -1.22
C ASN A 25 29.75 -3.85 -2.66
N GLY A 26 28.86 -3.30 -3.50
CA GLY A 26 28.68 -3.67 -4.89
C GLY A 26 27.24 -3.42 -5.33
N TYR A 27 26.92 -3.78 -6.57
CA TYR A 27 25.57 -3.59 -7.10
C TYR A 27 24.53 -4.35 -6.28
N LYS A 28 23.46 -3.65 -5.89
CA LYS A 28 22.29 -4.19 -5.18
C LYS A 28 21.00 -3.62 -5.77
N VAL A 29 19.93 -4.40 -5.65
CA VAL A 29 18.56 -3.92 -5.84
C VAL A 29 17.96 -3.71 -4.45
N ILE A 30 17.58 -2.49 -4.14
CA ILE A 30 17.01 -2.08 -2.87
C ILE A 30 15.50 -1.95 -3.05
N VAL A 31 14.74 -2.80 -2.37
CA VAL A 31 13.29 -2.89 -2.55
C VAL A 31 12.59 -2.21 -1.39
N ASP A 32 11.87 -1.12 -1.66
CA ASP A 32 10.96 -0.51 -0.70
C ASP A 32 9.61 -1.22 -0.73
N LYS A 33 9.29 -1.92 0.35
CA LYS A 33 8.02 -2.62 0.55
C LYS A 33 7.03 -1.86 1.43
N SER A 34 7.55 -0.95 2.25
CA SER A 34 6.79 -0.27 3.31
C SER A 34 5.80 0.74 2.73
N THR A 35 4.78 1.11 3.50
CA THR A 35 3.76 2.10 3.08
C THR A 35 4.45 3.38 2.60
N VAL A 36 4.24 3.68 1.32
CA VAL A 36 5.00 4.69 0.57
C VAL A 36 4.11 5.89 0.30
N THR A 37 4.56 7.05 0.76
CA THR A 37 4.22 8.32 0.14
C THR A 37 4.92 8.42 -1.21
N VAL A 38 4.29 9.10 -2.17
CA VAL A 38 4.89 9.29 -3.51
C VAL A 38 6.17 10.10 -3.38
N GLY A 39 7.25 9.66 -4.05
CA GLY A 39 8.57 10.28 -4.01
C GLY A 39 9.51 9.71 -2.95
N LYS A 40 9.10 8.68 -2.21
CA LYS A 40 9.94 8.06 -1.18
C LYS A 40 11.15 7.35 -1.78
N ALA A 41 11.01 6.69 -2.92
CA ALA A 41 12.14 6.09 -3.62
C ALA A 41 13.21 7.14 -4.04
N ASP A 42 12.80 8.34 -4.45
CA ASP A 42 13.72 9.43 -4.78
C ASP A 42 14.52 9.85 -3.53
N TRP A 43 13.83 9.99 -2.39
CA TRP A 43 14.47 10.28 -1.11
C TRP A 43 15.45 9.17 -0.67
N VAL A 44 15.08 7.90 -0.85
CA VAL A 44 15.98 6.76 -0.54
C VAL A 44 17.25 6.83 -1.39
N ARG A 45 17.12 7.15 -2.68
CA ARG A 45 18.27 7.31 -3.57
C ARG A 45 19.20 8.42 -3.08
N GLU A 46 18.64 9.57 -2.77
CA GLU A 46 19.39 10.72 -2.27
C GLU A 46 20.13 10.40 -0.97
N GLU A 47 19.48 9.68 -0.05
CA GLU A 47 20.09 9.29 1.22
C GLU A 47 21.24 8.31 1.03
N ILE A 48 21.09 7.30 0.15
CA ILE A 48 22.14 6.34 -0.15
C ILE A 48 23.33 7.01 -0.83
N ASN A 49 23.06 7.91 -1.78
CA ASN A 49 24.09 8.66 -2.52
C ASN A 49 24.98 9.55 -1.64
N LYS A 50 24.60 9.80 -0.38
CA LYS A 50 25.46 10.51 0.59
C LYS A 50 26.64 9.68 1.04
N TYR A 51 26.50 8.35 1.09
CA TYR A 51 27.52 7.43 1.63
C TYR A 51 28.11 6.49 0.57
N TYR A 52 27.34 6.16 -0.47
CA TYR A 52 27.74 5.25 -1.53
C TYR A 52 27.73 5.94 -2.89
N LYS A 53 28.76 5.67 -3.71
CA LYS A 53 28.93 6.24 -5.06
C LYS A 53 28.90 5.21 -6.18
N GLY A 54 28.73 3.93 -5.84
CA GLY A 54 28.59 2.87 -6.84
C GLY A 54 27.16 2.79 -7.38
N GLU A 55 26.96 1.90 -8.36
CA GLU A 55 25.65 1.68 -8.97
C GLU A 55 24.76 0.79 -8.10
N PHE A 56 23.49 1.13 -8.02
CA PHE A 56 22.43 0.35 -7.37
C PHE A 56 21.10 0.73 -8.00
N SER A 57 20.09 -0.12 -7.83
CA SER A 57 18.73 0.15 -8.28
C SER A 57 17.77 0.21 -7.12
N ILE A 58 16.74 1.05 -7.22
CA ILE A 58 15.62 1.09 -6.29
C ILE A 58 14.39 0.51 -6.96
N VAL A 59 13.62 -0.25 -6.18
CA VAL A 59 12.34 -0.81 -6.58
C VAL A 59 11.28 -0.40 -5.56
N SER A 60 10.14 0.06 -6.05
CA SER A 60 8.93 0.20 -5.23
C SER A 60 8.10 -1.07 -5.38
N ASN A 61 7.87 -1.79 -4.29
CA ASN A 61 7.07 -3.02 -4.29
C ASN A 61 6.03 -2.97 -3.16
N PRO A 62 4.99 -2.15 -3.32
CA PRO A 62 4.03 -1.91 -2.24
C PRO A 62 3.25 -3.18 -1.89
N GLU A 63 2.92 -3.30 -0.61
CA GLU A 63 2.09 -4.39 -0.09
C GLU A 63 0.59 -4.03 -0.06
N PHE A 64 -0.27 -5.03 -0.25
CA PHE A 64 -1.74 -4.89 -0.22
C PHE A 64 -2.40 -5.83 0.80
N LEU A 65 -1.66 -6.24 1.82
CA LEU A 65 -2.12 -7.16 2.86
C LEU A 65 -3.27 -6.54 3.67
N ARG A 66 -4.23 -7.38 4.06
CA ARG A 66 -5.31 -7.00 4.99
C ARG A 66 -4.86 -7.29 6.43
N GLU A 67 -5.27 -6.43 7.37
CA GLU A 67 -5.09 -6.75 8.79
C GLU A 67 -5.90 -8.01 9.14
N GLY A 68 -5.25 -9.03 9.69
CA GLY A 68 -5.90 -10.27 10.17
C GLY A 68 -5.58 -11.56 9.38
N SER A 69 -5.03 -11.49 8.16
CA SER A 69 -4.65 -12.69 7.38
C SER A 69 -3.34 -12.54 6.59
N PRO A 70 -2.22 -12.12 7.22
CA PRO A 70 -1.00 -11.75 6.51
C PRO A 70 -0.29 -12.92 5.81
N LEU A 71 -0.47 -14.16 6.29
CA LEU A 71 0.20 -15.33 5.71
C LEU A 71 -0.47 -15.79 4.41
N GLU A 72 -1.81 -15.86 4.39
CA GLU A 72 -2.59 -16.23 3.19
C GLU A 72 -2.46 -15.15 2.11
N ASP A 73 -2.60 -13.87 2.49
CA ASP A 73 -2.48 -12.74 1.55
C ASP A 73 -1.07 -12.63 0.94
N PHE A 74 -0.04 -13.14 1.61
CA PHE A 74 1.33 -13.20 1.06
C PHE A 74 1.52 -14.34 0.06
N LEU A 75 0.89 -15.50 0.32
CA LEU A 75 1.03 -16.70 -0.52
C LEU A 75 0.14 -16.62 -1.77
N GLU A 76 -1.04 -15.99 -1.66
CA GLU A 76 -2.03 -15.86 -2.74
C GLU A 76 -2.51 -14.40 -2.88
N PRO A 77 -1.63 -13.47 -3.30
CA PRO A 77 -2.02 -12.07 -3.41
C PRO A 77 -2.96 -11.83 -4.60
N ASP A 78 -3.93 -10.91 -4.45
CA ASP A 78 -4.80 -10.47 -5.55
C ASP A 78 -4.00 -9.93 -6.75
N ARG A 79 -2.86 -9.30 -6.47
CA ARG A 79 -1.91 -8.77 -7.45
C ARG A 79 -0.56 -8.44 -6.80
N ILE A 80 0.47 -8.37 -7.63
CA ILE A 80 1.80 -7.89 -7.26
C ILE A 80 2.11 -6.64 -8.09
N VAL A 81 2.46 -5.54 -7.44
CA VAL A 81 2.86 -4.29 -8.10
C VAL A 81 4.36 -4.09 -7.92
N ILE A 82 5.05 -3.81 -9.03
CA ILE A 82 6.52 -3.69 -9.08
C ILE A 82 6.86 -2.43 -9.89
N GLY A 83 7.30 -1.40 -9.18
CA GLY A 83 7.85 -0.17 -9.74
C GLY A 83 9.37 -0.30 -9.89
N VAL A 84 9.87 -0.23 -11.12
CA VAL A 84 11.29 -0.41 -11.45
C VAL A 84 11.80 0.79 -12.26
N GLU A 85 13.11 1.03 -12.20
CA GLU A 85 13.76 2.08 -12.99
C GLU A 85 14.62 1.56 -14.14
N ASP A 86 14.98 0.28 -14.11
CA ASP A 86 15.85 -0.33 -15.11
C ASP A 86 15.51 -1.82 -15.36
N GLU A 87 16.05 -2.36 -16.46
CA GLU A 87 15.81 -3.74 -16.86
C GLU A 87 16.49 -4.77 -15.96
N ILE A 88 17.56 -4.40 -15.23
CA ILE A 88 18.26 -5.31 -14.31
C ILE A 88 17.36 -5.60 -13.11
N ALA A 89 16.86 -4.55 -12.47
CA ALA A 89 15.90 -4.62 -11.37
C ALA A 89 14.62 -5.35 -11.78
N LYS A 90 14.09 -5.05 -12.97
CA LYS A 90 12.92 -5.73 -13.52
C LYS A 90 13.14 -7.24 -13.67
N LYS A 91 14.28 -7.66 -14.21
CA LYS A 91 14.61 -9.08 -14.37
C LYS A 91 14.69 -9.80 -13.02
N ILE A 92 15.42 -9.21 -12.07
CA ILE A 92 15.58 -9.75 -10.71
C ILE A 92 14.22 -9.87 -10.02
N MET A 93 13.39 -8.82 -10.04
CA MET A 93 12.07 -8.84 -9.41
C MET A 93 11.11 -9.82 -10.08
N SER A 94 11.19 -9.99 -11.40
CA SER A 94 10.39 -10.98 -12.14
C SER A 94 10.77 -12.41 -11.77
N GLU A 95 12.06 -12.67 -11.53
CA GLU A 95 12.55 -13.97 -11.08
C GLU A 95 12.10 -14.28 -9.65
N ILE A 96 12.21 -13.31 -8.72
CA ILE A 96 11.72 -13.42 -7.33
C ILE A 96 10.24 -13.82 -7.30
N TYR A 97 9.42 -13.19 -8.15
CA TYR A 97 7.98 -13.43 -8.20
C TYR A 97 7.53 -14.51 -9.20
N SER A 98 8.46 -15.22 -9.84
CA SER A 98 8.17 -16.18 -10.91
C SER A 98 7.23 -17.31 -10.49
N LYS A 99 7.33 -17.76 -9.23
CA LYS A 99 6.53 -18.86 -8.66
C LYS A 99 5.20 -18.42 -8.04
N ILE A 100 4.95 -17.12 -7.90
CA ILE A 100 3.68 -16.64 -7.34
C ILE A 100 2.65 -16.51 -8.45
N ASN A 101 1.56 -17.27 -8.33
CA ASN A 101 0.46 -17.28 -9.28
C ASN A 101 -0.52 -16.12 -9.00
N ALA A 102 -0.07 -14.90 -9.29
CA ALA A 102 -0.86 -13.69 -9.19
C ALA A 102 -0.61 -12.77 -10.39
N PRO A 103 -1.60 -11.93 -10.79
CA PRO A 103 -1.38 -10.85 -11.74
C PRO A 103 -0.23 -9.94 -11.32
N LYS A 104 0.68 -9.63 -12.25
CA LYS A 104 1.85 -8.78 -12.01
C LYS A 104 1.70 -7.49 -12.80
N VAL A 105 1.82 -6.36 -12.10
CA VAL A 105 1.82 -5.02 -12.68
C VAL A 105 3.24 -4.48 -12.55
N ILE A 106 3.98 -4.50 -13.66
CA ILE A 106 5.32 -3.91 -13.75
C ILE A 106 5.18 -2.53 -14.35
N THR A 107 5.67 -1.50 -13.66
CA THR A 107 5.53 -0.09 -14.05
C THR A 107 6.71 0.74 -13.54
N ASP A 108 6.70 2.06 -13.73
CA ASP A 108 7.67 2.96 -13.12
C ASP A 108 7.44 3.12 -11.60
N ILE A 109 8.48 3.54 -10.89
CA ILE A 109 8.48 3.67 -9.43
C ILE A 109 7.34 4.57 -8.93
N ARG A 110 7.12 5.74 -9.54
CA ARG A 110 6.13 6.71 -9.06
C ARG A 110 4.71 6.20 -9.29
N SER A 111 4.47 5.54 -10.42
CA SER A 111 3.20 4.85 -10.66
C SER A 111 2.92 3.76 -9.63
N ALA A 112 3.93 2.95 -9.26
CA ALA A 112 3.76 1.92 -8.24
C ALA A 112 3.41 2.50 -6.86
N GLU A 113 4.11 3.56 -6.43
CA GLU A 113 3.80 4.29 -5.18
C GLU A 113 2.36 4.86 -5.23
N MET A 114 1.97 5.49 -6.35
CA MET A 114 0.64 6.05 -6.52
C MET A 114 -0.46 4.99 -6.51
N ILE A 115 -0.22 3.81 -7.08
CA ILE A 115 -1.19 2.69 -7.03
C ILE A 115 -1.52 2.32 -5.58
N LYS A 116 -0.52 2.31 -4.68
CA LYS A 116 -0.75 2.02 -3.26
C LYS A 116 -1.57 3.11 -2.59
N TYR A 117 -1.18 4.37 -2.79
CA TYR A 117 -1.89 5.52 -2.24
C TYR A 117 -3.36 5.54 -2.72
N ALA A 118 -3.58 5.47 -4.03
CA ALA A 118 -4.90 5.50 -4.65
C ALA A 118 -5.79 4.34 -4.19
N ALA A 119 -5.23 3.12 -4.07
CA ALA A 119 -6.00 1.97 -3.59
C ALA A 119 -6.49 2.19 -2.15
N ASN A 120 -5.61 2.59 -1.23
CA ASN A 120 -5.98 2.84 0.16
C ASN A 120 -6.98 4.01 0.29
N ALA A 121 -6.74 5.11 -0.43
CA ALA A 121 -7.63 6.27 -0.45
C ALA A 121 -9.02 5.91 -0.98
N PHE A 122 -9.10 5.08 -2.02
CA PHE A 122 -10.37 4.62 -2.58
C PHE A 122 -11.15 3.74 -1.58
N LEU A 123 -10.48 2.84 -0.88
CA LEU A 123 -11.11 2.01 0.16
C LEU A 123 -11.66 2.88 1.31
N ALA A 124 -10.86 3.83 1.79
CA ALA A 124 -11.30 4.78 2.82
C ALA A 124 -12.52 5.60 2.35
N MET A 125 -12.51 6.06 1.09
CA MET A 125 -13.64 6.77 0.51
C MET A 125 -14.91 5.91 0.46
N LYS A 126 -14.82 4.61 0.11
CA LYS A 126 -15.99 3.71 0.11
C LYS A 126 -16.61 3.57 1.50
N ILE A 127 -15.79 3.47 2.54
CA ILE A 127 -16.22 3.38 3.94
C ILE A 127 -16.91 4.69 4.36
N SER A 128 -16.26 5.84 4.12
CA SER A 128 -16.85 7.15 4.43
C SER A 128 -18.17 7.36 3.69
N PHE A 129 -18.24 6.96 2.41
CA PHE A 129 -19.44 7.05 1.61
C PHE A 129 -20.60 6.25 2.23
N ILE A 130 -20.39 4.99 2.62
CA ILE A 130 -21.48 4.20 3.19
C ILE A 130 -21.91 4.71 4.57
N ASN A 131 -20.98 5.25 5.36
CA ASN A 131 -21.32 5.86 6.65
C ASN A 131 -22.23 7.08 6.49
N GLU A 132 -21.96 7.94 5.51
CA GLU A 132 -22.85 9.07 5.20
C GLU A 132 -24.22 8.62 4.70
N ILE A 133 -24.28 7.57 3.86
CA ILE A 133 -25.54 6.96 3.45
C ILE A 133 -26.30 6.39 4.66
N ALA A 134 -25.61 5.80 5.64
CA ALA A 134 -26.24 5.31 6.87
C ALA A 134 -26.94 6.43 7.64
N ASN A 135 -26.28 7.58 7.80
CA ASN A 135 -26.85 8.76 8.47
C ASN A 135 -28.13 9.26 7.76
N ILE A 136 -28.17 9.17 6.43
CA ILE A 136 -29.36 9.51 5.64
C ILE A 136 -30.45 8.47 5.85
N CYS A 137 -30.10 7.17 5.80
CA CYS A 137 -31.02 6.05 6.03
C CYS A 137 -31.74 6.16 7.38
N GLU A 138 -31.01 6.51 8.45
CA GLU A 138 -31.58 6.73 9.80
C GLU A 138 -32.66 7.82 9.81
N ARG A 139 -32.52 8.88 9.01
CA ARG A 139 -33.48 9.99 8.94
C ARG A 139 -34.72 9.67 8.12
N VAL A 140 -34.62 8.78 7.14
CA VAL A 140 -35.71 8.44 6.21
C VAL A 140 -36.38 7.09 6.50
N GLY A 141 -35.91 6.37 7.53
CA GLY A 141 -36.43 5.05 7.91
C GLY A 141 -36.03 3.92 6.95
N ALA A 142 -34.90 4.06 6.24
CA ALA A 142 -34.38 3.03 5.35
C ALA A 142 -33.33 2.14 6.07
N ASP A 143 -33.16 0.91 5.59
CA ASP A 143 -32.14 -0.03 6.08
C ASP A 143 -30.86 0.09 5.23
N VAL A 144 -29.78 0.58 5.85
CA VAL A 144 -28.48 0.75 5.17
C VAL A 144 -27.87 -0.58 4.70
N GLN A 145 -28.14 -1.70 5.38
CA GLN A 145 -27.64 -3.01 4.96
C GLN A 145 -28.28 -3.43 3.64
N ARG A 146 -29.60 -3.24 3.50
CA ARG A 146 -30.32 -3.50 2.24
C ARG A 146 -29.86 -2.58 1.11
N VAL A 147 -29.57 -1.32 1.42
CA VAL A 147 -29.01 -0.37 0.44
C VAL A 147 -27.61 -0.78 -0.01
N ALA A 148 -26.75 -1.20 0.92
CA ALA A 148 -25.41 -1.70 0.63
C ALA A 148 -25.44 -2.96 -0.25
N GLU A 149 -26.28 -3.94 0.10
CA GLU A 149 -26.51 -5.16 -0.67
C GLU A 149 -26.97 -4.83 -2.09
N GLY A 150 -28.05 -4.04 -2.23
CA GLY A 150 -28.61 -3.69 -3.54
C GLY A 150 -27.62 -2.95 -4.45
N LYS A 151 -26.85 -1.99 -3.90
CA LYS A 151 -25.81 -1.27 -4.65
C LYS A 151 -24.64 -2.20 -5.02
N GLY A 152 -24.25 -3.09 -4.12
CA GLY A 152 -23.09 -3.98 -4.26
C GLY A 152 -23.23 -5.02 -5.37
N LEU A 153 -24.46 -5.39 -5.75
CA LEU A 153 -24.75 -6.27 -6.88
C LEU A 153 -24.32 -5.68 -8.24
N GLY A 154 -24.14 -4.37 -8.32
CA GLY A 154 -23.69 -3.70 -9.54
C GLY A 154 -22.21 -4.01 -9.83
N LYS A 155 -21.93 -4.63 -10.99
CA LYS A 155 -20.56 -4.98 -11.45
C LYS A 155 -19.55 -3.81 -11.46
N ARG A 156 -20.04 -2.57 -11.58
CA ARG A 156 -19.21 -1.35 -11.57
C ARG A 156 -18.82 -0.88 -10.16
N ILE A 157 -19.46 -1.41 -9.11
CA ILE A 157 -19.31 -0.98 -7.71
C ILE A 157 -18.70 -2.10 -6.88
N GLY A 158 -19.22 -3.31 -7.06
CA GLY A 158 -18.83 -4.50 -6.30
C GLY A 158 -19.31 -4.50 -4.85
N PRO A 159 -19.31 -5.66 -4.18
CA PRO A 159 -19.92 -5.84 -2.86
C PRO A 159 -19.02 -5.45 -1.68
N TYR A 160 -17.70 -5.42 -1.87
CA TYR A 160 -16.73 -5.26 -0.77
C TYR A 160 -16.58 -3.81 -0.30
N PHE A 161 -16.20 -3.62 0.97
CA PHE A 161 -16.02 -2.30 1.62
C PHE A 161 -17.27 -1.40 1.53
N LEU A 162 -18.44 -2.02 1.63
CA LEU A 162 -19.76 -1.36 1.62
C LEU A 162 -20.61 -1.68 2.84
N MET A 163 -20.08 -2.42 3.81
CA MET A 163 -20.78 -2.68 5.06
C MET A 163 -20.25 -1.75 6.13
N ARG A 164 -21.16 -1.17 6.93
CA ARG A 164 -20.80 -0.54 8.20
C ARG A 164 -20.22 -1.66 9.05
N GLU A 165 -18.91 -1.66 9.18
CA GLU A 165 -18.24 -2.44 10.20
C GLU A 165 -18.82 -2.00 11.55
N LEU A 166 -19.74 -2.80 12.09
CA LEU A 166 -19.95 -2.88 13.53
C LEU A 166 -18.73 -3.61 14.11
N VAL A 167 -17.55 -3.00 13.96
CA VAL A 167 -16.31 -3.49 14.55
C VAL A 167 -16.40 -3.16 16.03
N MET A 168 -16.84 -4.14 16.80
CA MET A 168 -16.38 -4.32 18.16
C MET A 168 -14.84 -4.42 18.13
N GLY A 169 -14.14 -3.30 18.39
CA GLY A 169 -12.81 -3.34 19.01
C GLY A 169 -11.56 -3.18 18.16
N GLY A 170 -11.59 -2.52 16.99
CA GLY A 170 -10.38 -2.30 16.17
C GLY A 170 -10.22 -0.86 15.67
N HIS A 171 -9.23 -0.13 16.19
CA HIS A 171 -8.86 1.23 15.78
C HIS A 171 -8.18 1.27 14.38
N VAL A 172 -8.88 0.87 13.33
CA VAL A 172 -8.28 0.72 11.98
C VAL A 172 -8.65 1.87 11.03
N SER A 173 -9.81 2.51 11.20
CA SER A 173 -10.31 3.51 10.24
C SER A 173 -9.53 4.83 10.23
N GLN A 174 -8.99 5.29 11.37
CA GLN A 174 -8.24 6.55 11.43
C GLN A 174 -6.77 6.43 10.95
N LYS A 175 -6.13 5.27 11.14
CA LYS A 175 -4.71 5.09 10.79
C LYS A 175 -4.46 5.01 9.28
N ILE A 176 -5.43 4.52 8.50
CA ILE A 176 -5.31 4.43 7.04
C ILE A 176 -5.28 5.83 6.39
N LEU A 177 -5.95 6.81 7.00
CA LEU A 177 -5.97 8.21 6.55
C LEU A 177 -4.79 9.03 7.08
N MET A 178 -4.30 8.76 8.30
CA MET A 178 -3.19 9.51 8.91
C MET A 178 -1.80 9.03 8.45
N GLY A 179 -1.69 7.87 7.80
CA GLY A 179 -0.47 7.43 7.11
C GLY A 179 -0.31 8.02 5.69
N CYS A 180 -1.13 9.02 5.34
CA CYS A 180 -1.01 9.83 4.12
C CYS A 180 -0.44 11.21 4.48
#